data_AF-A0AAD9NE60-F1
#
_entry.id   AF-A0AAD9NE60-F1
#
_cell.length_a   1.000
_cell.length_b   1.000
_cell.length_c   1.000
_cell.angle_alpha   90.00
_cell.angle_beta   90.00
_cell.angle_gamma   90.00
#
_symmetry.space_group_name_H-M   'P 1'
#
loop_
_entity.id
_entity.type
_entity.pdbx_description
1 polymer ?
#
loop_
_entity_poly.entity_id
_entity_poly.type
_entity_poly.pdbx_seq_one_letter_code
_entity_poly.pdbx_strand_id
1 'polypeptide(L)'
;MYLSEPNLRLGIDHHGYTHASLNSGLLKRRKKRRRMVRSMSISPEESPRYDTPDVETLALPFHVCAGIFVHLTLPDLARCMLVCKEWRSLIDTCWFLRFYLRSHFDLDPIAPGSDVGPVLSRWKLKSEPDIANITDVSDDCVFTQFPIQWKCGIVLPADAPRPEGNIDVLHACLQTVSWLTRVRERIRDSHLSDRVEVCMLYWTRDSLPLPKEVLRMFHVNTDNIHTQSASKELTKQELFCYYGILTKRHNGCTLDSALYHWLISTTSGKSIIFDCSCTTWACPTMAFFLTRLSADWIGGLIYSI
;
A
#
# COMPACT_ATOMS: atom_id res chain seq x y z
N MET A 1 7.71 16.17 -29.78
CA MET A 1 6.92 17.01 -28.87
C MET A 1 6.68 16.20 -27.61
N TYR A 2 7.41 16.52 -26.54
CA TYR A 2 7.27 15.87 -25.23
C TYR A 2 6.27 16.66 -24.41
N LEU A 3 5.16 16.03 -24.01
CA LEU A 3 4.27 16.57 -22.99
C LEU A 3 4.63 15.92 -21.65
N SER A 4 5.26 16.73 -20.81
CA SER A 4 5.60 16.49 -19.42
C SER A 4 4.36 16.56 -18.53
N GLU A 5 4.14 15.53 -17.72
CA GLU A 5 3.10 15.50 -16.67
C GLU A 5 3.49 16.36 -15.44
N PRO A 6 2.52 16.94 -14.71
CA PRO A 6 2.79 17.79 -13.56
C PRO A 6 3.01 16.98 -12.27
N ASN A 7 4.17 17.18 -11.66
CA ASN A 7 4.50 16.72 -10.31
C ASN A 7 3.69 17.47 -9.24
N LEU A 8 2.71 16.80 -8.63
CA LEU A 8 2.12 17.24 -7.35
C LEU A 8 3.08 16.87 -6.21
N ARG A 9 4.01 17.78 -5.88
CA ARG A 9 4.81 17.73 -4.65
C ARG A 9 3.97 18.27 -3.49
N LEU A 10 3.54 17.40 -2.59
CA LEU A 10 3.14 17.77 -1.24
C LEU A 10 4.42 18.08 -0.46
N GLY A 11 4.62 19.35 -0.13
CA GLY A 11 5.71 19.82 0.73
C GLY A 11 5.49 19.36 2.17
N ILE A 12 6.38 18.51 2.67
CA ILE A 12 6.55 18.25 4.10
C ILE A 12 7.93 18.81 4.46
N ASP A 13 7.93 19.92 5.18
CA ASP A 13 9.12 20.48 5.80
C ASP A 13 9.63 19.54 6.89
N HIS A 14 10.81 18.98 6.71
CA HIS A 14 11.56 18.30 7.76
C HIS A 14 12.73 19.20 8.21
N HIS A 15 12.53 19.91 9.32
CA HIS A 15 13.63 20.41 10.13
C HIS A 15 14.22 19.25 10.94
N GLY A 16 15.53 19.06 10.79
CA GLY A 16 16.31 18.02 11.46
C GLY A 16 16.49 18.25 12.95
N TYR A 17 16.56 17.16 13.68
CA TYR A 17 17.10 17.09 15.03
C TYR A 17 18.38 16.26 15.01
N THR A 18 19.51 16.91 15.24
CA THR A 18 20.76 16.30 15.68
C THR A 18 21.04 16.78 17.11
N HIS A 19 21.23 15.84 18.03
CA HIS A 19 21.74 16.10 19.37
C HIS A 19 23.27 16.27 19.33
N ALA A 20 23.78 17.39 19.83
CA ALA A 20 25.07 17.48 20.55
C ALA A 20 25.21 18.82 21.31
N SER A 21 25.09 18.72 22.64
CA SER A 21 25.86 19.37 23.73
C SER A 21 26.47 20.79 23.60
N LEU A 22 26.10 21.63 24.59
CA LEU A 22 26.86 22.70 25.28
C LEU A 22 27.52 23.81 24.45
N ASN A 23 26.93 25.02 24.47
CA ASN A 23 27.60 26.20 25.01
C ASN A 23 26.67 27.41 25.18
N SER A 24 26.93 28.12 26.28
CA SER A 24 26.33 29.36 26.75
C SER A 24 26.48 30.54 25.79
N GLY A 25 25.48 31.43 25.77
CA GLY A 25 25.73 32.86 25.58
C GLY A 25 24.82 33.59 24.59
N LEU A 26 24.20 34.65 25.12
CA LEU A 26 23.77 35.87 24.45
C LEU A 26 22.41 35.86 23.71
N LEU A 27 21.41 36.32 24.49
CA LEU A 27 20.29 37.14 24.03
C LEU A 27 20.72 38.12 22.93
N LYS A 28 20.10 38.02 21.75
CA LYS A 28 19.86 39.18 20.88
C LYS A 28 18.42 39.18 20.38
N ARG A 29 17.61 39.98 21.08
CA ARG A 29 16.29 40.51 20.67
C ARG A 29 16.34 40.95 19.20
N ARG A 30 15.61 40.27 18.31
CA ARG A 30 15.35 40.77 16.95
C ARG A 30 14.02 41.52 16.93
N LYS A 31 14.14 42.83 16.69
CA LYS A 31 13.05 43.82 16.60
C LYS A 31 12.08 43.48 15.46
N LYS A 32 10.81 43.44 15.83
CA LYS A 32 9.60 43.41 15.00
C LYS A 32 9.52 44.65 14.10
N ARG A 33 9.74 44.51 12.79
CA ARG A 33 9.44 45.57 11.80
C ARG A 33 7.95 45.46 11.42
N ARG A 34 7.11 46.25 12.07
CA ARG A 34 5.75 46.57 11.61
C ARG A 34 5.87 47.45 10.36
N ARG A 35 5.47 46.95 9.19
CA ARG A 35 5.16 47.80 8.03
C ARG A 35 3.81 48.46 8.32
N MET A 36 3.80 49.78 8.46
CA MET A 36 2.59 50.58 8.39
C MET A 36 2.10 50.53 6.94
N VAL A 37 0.99 49.82 6.72
CA VAL A 37 0.20 49.98 5.49
C VAL A 37 -0.68 51.20 5.71
N ARG A 38 -0.52 52.17 4.81
CA ARG A 38 -1.22 53.45 4.78
C ARG A 38 -2.71 53.17 4.55
N SER A 39 -3.54 53.52 5.51
CA SER A 39 -4.99 53.51 5.40
C SER A 39 -5.44 54.58 4.40
N MET A 40 -5.91 54.17 3.23
CA MET A 40 -6.75 55.03 2.40
C MET A 40 -8.19 54.84 2.88
N SER A 41 -8.73 55.88 3.50
CA SER A 41 -10.13 56.07 3.81
C SER A 41 -10.93 56.17 2.52
N ILE A 42 -11.59 55.07 2.14
CA ILE A 42 -12.61 55.04 1.10
C ILE A 42 -13.95 55.29 1.81
N SER A 43 -14.69 56.29 1.32
CA SER A 43 -16.02 56.69 1.78
C SER A 43 -17.01 55.51 1.68
N PRO A 44 -17.99 55.37 2.58
CA PRO A 44 -18.99 54.31 2.49
C PRO A 44 -19.99 54.69 1.40
N GLU A 45 -19.74 54.25 0.17
CA GLU A 45 -20.79 54.16 -0.84
C GLU A 45 -21.71 53.00 -0.45
N GLU A 46 -22.97 53.33 -0.16
CA GLU A 46 -24.02 52.39 0.21
C GLU A 46 -24.17 51.33 -0.89
N SER A 47 -23.58 50.15 -0.63
CA SER A 47 -23.78 48.99 -1.48
C SER A 47 -25.25 48.58 -1.41
N PRO A 48 -25.93 48.34 -2.55
CA PRO A 48 -27.30 47.88 -2.53
C PRO A 48 -27.37 46.58 -1.73
N ARG A 49 -28.17 46.58 -0.66
CA ARG A 49 -28.58 45.35 0.00
C ARG A 49 -29.46 44.60 -1.00
N TYR A 50 -28.83 43.73 -1.78
CA TYR A 50 -29.56 42.68 -2.45
C TYR A 50 -30.07 41.77 -1.33
N ASP A 51 -31.38 41.86 -1.06
CA ASP A 51 -32.11 40.81 -0.36
C ASP A 51 -31.76 39.51 -1.07
N THR A 52 -30.89 38.73 -0.44
CA THR A 52 -30.56 37.40 -0.92
C THR A 52 -31.86 36.63 -0.74
N PRO A 53 -32.50 36.15 -1.82
CA PRO A 53 -33.65 35.29 -1.65
C PRO A 53 -33.20 34.15 -0.74
N ASP A 54 -34.06 33.76 0.21
CA ASP A 54 -33.91 32.54 0.98
C ASP A 54 -33.80 31.37 -0.01
N VAL A 55 -32.59 31.13 -0.50
CA VAL A 55 -32.24 29.92 -1.21
C VAL A 55 -32.18 28.89 -0.09
N GLU A 56 -33.35 28.33 0.23
CA GLU A 56 -33.45 27.01 0.83
C GLU A 56 -32.45 26.16 0.08
N THR A 57 -31.33 25.91 0.75
CA THR A 57 -30.14 25.41 0.13
C THR A 57 -30.54 24.05 -0.40
N LEU A 58 -30.49 23.86 -1.72
CA LEU A 58 -30.72 22.59 -2.41
C LEU A 58 -29.62 21.59 -2.02
N ALA A 59 -29.54 21.28 -0.74
CA ALA A 59 -28.63 20.34 -0.15
C ALA A 59 -29.13 18.97 -0.55
N LEU A 60 -28.36 18.30 -1.40
CA LEU A 60 -28.63 16.92 -1.76
C LEU A 60 -28.64 16.07 -0.48
N PRO A 61 -29.60 15.14 -0.35
CA PRO A 61 -29.60 14.21 0.77
C PRO A 61 -28.29 13.42 0.85
N PHE A 62 -27.85 13.12 2.08
CA PHE A 62 -26.59 12.41 2.35
C PHE A 62 -26.39 11.14 1.50
N HIS A 63 -27.43 10.31 1.38
CA HIS A 63 -27.37 9.06 0.63
C HIS A 63 -27.18 9.29 -0.88
N VAL A 64 -27.70 10.39 -1.43
CA VAL A 64 -27.50 10.77 -2.83
C VAL A 64 -26.05 11.19 -3.06
N CYS A 65 -25.49 12.03 -2.17
CA CYS A 65 -24.07 12.39 -2.24
C CYS A 65 -23.16 11.17 -2.13
N ALA A 66 -23.41 10.26 -1.19
CA ALA A 66 -22.65 9.03 -1.05
C ALA A 66 -22.74 8.15 -2.32
N GLY A 67 -23.94 8.03 -2.89
CA GLY A 67 -24.16 7.31 -4.15
C GLY A 67 -23.41 7.94 -5.33
N ILE A 68 -23.25 9.26 -5.37
CA ILE A 68 -22.43 9.93 -6.39
C ILE A 68 -20.93 9.68 -6.12
N PHE A 69 -20.49 9.88 -4.88
CA PHE A 69 -19.07 9.80 -4.53
C PHE A 69 -18.50 8.39 -4.66
N VAL A 70 -19.32 7.34 -4.51
CA VAL A 70 -18.84 5.96 -4.71
C VAL A 70 -18.37 5.72 -6.15
N HIS A 71 -18.83 6.50 -7.14
CA HIS A 71 -18.39 6.34 -8.52
C HIS A 71 -17.12 7.13 -8.87
N LEU A 72 -16.59 7.92 -7.93
CA LEU A 72 -15.39 8.72 -8.15
C LEU A 72 -14.12 7.88 -8.00
N THR A 73 -13.07 8.29 -8.70
CA THR A 73 -11.72 7.76 -8.47
C THR A 73 -11.17 8.26 -7.13
N LEU A 74 -10.19 7.56 -6.54
CA LEU A 74 -9.55 8.01 -5.30
C LEU A 74 -8.99 9.44 -5.37
N PRO A 75 -8.30 9.86 -6.44
CA PRO A 75 -7.88 11.26 -6.61
C PRO A 75 -9.04 12.26 -6.58
N ASP A 76 -10.17 11.93 -7.21
CA ASP A 76 -11.34 12.81 -7.24
C ASP A 76 -12.05 12.86 -5.89
N LEU A 77 -12.15 11.72 -5.22
CA LEU A 77 -12.68 11.63 -3.87
C LEU A 77 -11.85 12.48 -2.89
N ALA A 78 -10.52 12.44 -3.00
CA ALA A 78 -9.63 13.28 -2.20
C ALA A 78 -9.85 14.77 -2.48
N ARG A 79 -10.13 15.18 -3.73
CA ARG A 79 -10.51 16.56 -4.06
C ARG A 79 -11.86 16.94 -3.44
N CYS A 80 -12.85 16.05 -3.46
CA CYS A 80 -14.14 16.26 -2.82
C CYS A 80 -14.01 16.51 -1.30
N MET A 81 -13.10 15.82 -0.62
CA MET A 81 -12.83 16.05 0.82
C MET A 81 -12.23 17.43 1.14
N LEU A 82 -11.81 18.19 0.12
CA LEU A 82 -11.29 19.56 0.26
C LEU A 82 -12.36 20.63 -0.01
N VAL A 83 -13.53 20.26 -0.55
CA VAL A 83 -14.59 21.21 -0.93
C VAL A 83 -15.27 21.80 0.30
N CYS A 84 -15.77 20.97 1.21
CA CYS A 84 -16.40 21.41 2.45
C CYS A 84 -16.28 20.35 3.57
N LYS A 85 -16.66 20.73 4.80
CA LYS A 85 -16.56 19.87 5.99
C LYS A 85 -17.57 18.72 5.94
N GLU A 86 -18.74 18.96 5.36
CA GLU A 86 -19.83 18.01 5.23
C GLU A 86 -19.43 16.85 4.30
N TRP A 87 -18.83 17.17 3.15
CA TRP A 87 -18.34 16.16 2.20
C TRP A 87 -17.20 15.35 2.80
N ARG A 88 -16.26 16.02 3.48
CA ARG A 88 -15.21 15.32 4.23
C ARG A 88 -15.84 14.38 5.25
N SER A 89 -16.74 14.86 6.09
CA SER A 89 -17.36 14.04 7.14
C SER A 89 -18.17 12.88 6.60
N LEU A 90 -18.73 12.97 5.38
CA LEU A 90 -19.45 11.88 4.73
C LEU A 90 -18.48 10.81 4.20
N ILE A 91 -17.44 11.25 3.49
CA ILE A 91 -16.42 10.36 2.91
C ILE A 91 -15.61 9.68 4.01
N ASP A 92 -15.32 10.43 5.08
CA ASP A 92 -14.58 10.00 6.27
C ASP A 92 -15.52 9.29 7.27
N THR A 93 -16.30 8.32 6.78
CA THR A 93 -17.07 7.41 7.63
C THR A 93 -16.67 5.96 7.36
N CYS A 94 -16.69 5.13 8.42
CA CYS A 94 -16.46 3.70 8.25
C CYS A 94 -17.44 3.05 7.26
N TRP A 95 -18.70 3.51 7.26
CA TRP A 95 -19.71 3.02 6.32
C TRP A 95 -19.33 3.33 4.87
N PHE A 96 -19.00 4.59 4.57
CA PHE A 96 -18.63 4.99 3.21
C PHE A 96 -17.38 4.28 2.73
N LEU A 97 -16.31 4.24 3.54
CA LEU A 97 -15.05 3.58 3.15
C LEU A 97 -15.22 2.08 2.90
N ARG A 98 -16.00 1.38 3.74
CA ARG A 98 -16.32 -0.04 3.51
C ARG A 98 -17.10 -0.25 2.23
N PHE A 99 -18.08 0.61 1.96
CA PHE A 99 -18.87 0.56 0.74
C PHE A 99 -17.98 0.82 -0.48
N TYR A 100 -17.18 1.88 -0.46
CA TYR A 100 -16.23 2.23 -1.51
C TYR A 100 -15.24 1.10 -1.79
N LEU A 101 -14.64 0.51 -0.75
CA LEU A 101 -13.73 -0.63 -0.87
C LEU A 101 -14.38 -1.80 -1.62
N ARG A 102 -15.60 -2.19 -1.24
CA ARG A 102 -16.33 -3.29 -1.88
C ARG A 102 -16.79 -2.98 -3.30
N SER A 103 -17.12 -1.72 -3.59
CA SER A 103 -17.56 -1.29 -4.92
C SER A 103 -16.42 -1.19 -5.93
N HIS A 104 -15.20 -0.87 -5.48
CA HIS A 104 -14.04 -0.71 -6.36
C HIS A 104 -13.10 -1.93 -6.37
N PHE A 105 -13.13 -2.74 -5.32
CA PHE A 105 -12.24 -3.87 -5.17
C PHE A 105 -13.05 -5.10 -4.77
N ASP A 106 -12.89 -6.18 -5.54
CA ASP A 106 -13.52 -7.45 -5.23
C ASP A 106 -12.70 -8.18 -4.14
N LEU A 107 -13.01 -7.86 -2.89
CA LEU A 107 -12.34 -8.38 -1.69
C LEU A 107 -12.88 -9.75 -1.23
N ASP A 108 -13.76 -10.38 -2.03
CA ASP A 108 -14.20 -11.73 -1.72
C ASP A 108 -13.05 -12.73 -1.99
N PRO A 109 -12.87 -13.74 -1.12
CA PRO A 109 -11.91 -14.79 -1.38
C PRO A 109 -12.34 -15.60 -2.62
N ILE A 110 -11.36 -16.00 -3.42
CA ILE A 110 -11.53 -17.00 -4.48
C ILE A 110 -11.91 -18.32 -3.81
N ALA A 111 -12.92 -19.00 -4.36
CA ALA A 111 -13.42 -20.24 -3.80
C ALA A 111 -12.34 -21.34 -3.85
N PRO A 112 -12.29 -22.23 -2.85
CA PRO A 112 -11.41 -23.40 -2.89
C PRO A 112 -11.63 -24.19 -4.19
N GLY A 113 -10.55 -24.62 -4.84
CA GLY A 113 -10.63 -25.37 -6.10
C GLY A 113 -10.73 -24.51 -7.36
N SER A 114 -10.99 -23.20 -7.25
CA SER A 114 -10.91 -22.29 -8.40
C SER A 114 -9.46 -21.97 -8.77
N ASP A 115 -9.25 -21.50 -9.99
CA ASP A 115 -7.94 -21.02 -10.46
C ASP A 115 -7.51 -19.81 -9.62
N VAL A 116 -6.48 -20.04 -8.81
CA VAL A 116 -5.70 -18.97 -8.17
C VAL A 116 -4.67 -18.46 -9.18
N GLY A 117 -4.05 -17.33 -8.86
CA GLY A 117 -3.04 -16.73 -9.71
C GLY A 117 -1.84 -17.66 -10.01
N PRO A 118 -0.99 -17.26 -10.96
CA PRO A 118 0.06 -18.11 -11.52
C PRO A 118 1.13 -18.53 -10.51
N VAL A 119 1.35 -17.77 -9.45
CA VAL A 119 2.34 -18.13 -8.41
C VAL A 119 1.74 -19.13 -7.44
N LEU A 120 0.57 -18.81 -6.87
CA LEU A 120 -0.11 -19.74 -5.95
C LEU A 120 -0.47 -21.07 -6.64
N SER A 121 -0.90 -21.06 -7.90
CA SER A 121 -1.27 -22.30 -8.62
C SER A 121 -0.09 -23.26 -8.75
N ARG A 122 1.14 -22.75 -8.98
CA ARG A 122 2.37 -23.56 -9.00
C ARG A 122 2.67 -24.22 -7.65
N TRP A 123 2.27 -23.60 -6.55
CA TRP A 123 2.43 -24.16 -5.20
C TRP A 123 1.34 -25.15 -4.88
N LYS A 124 0.11 -24.87 -5.33
CA LYS A 124 -1.04 -25.75 -5.18
C LYS A 124 -0.81 -27.11 -5.86
N LEU A 125 -0.30 -27.10 -7.09
CA LEU A 125 0.03 -28.30 -7.87
C LEU A 125 1.08 -29.20 -7.22
N LYS A 126 1.92 -28.67 -6.32
CA LYS A 126 2.92 -29.46 -5.60
C LYS A 126 2.45 -29.90 -4.22
N SER A 127 1.45 -29.22 -3.66
CA SER A 127 0.83 -29.56 -2.38
C SER A 127 -0.40 -30.47 -2.49
N GLU A 128 -0.87 -30.77 -3.71
CA GLU A 128 -1.91 -31.78 -3.94
C GLU A 128 -1.27 -33.16 -4.16
N PRO A 129 -1.17 -34.01 -3.13
CA PRO A 129 -1.44 -35.40 -3.38
C PRO A 129 -2.97 -35.53 -3.52
N ASP A 130 -3.42 -36.39 -4.40
CA ASP A 130 -4.83 -36.65 -4.73
C ASP A 130 -5.63 -37.23 -3.52
N ILE A 131 -5.79 -36.48 -2.42
CA ILE A 131 -6.12 -37.08 -1.12
C ILE A 131 -7.04 -36.21 -0.24
N ALA A 132 -8.34 -36.54 -0.30
CA ALA A 132 -9.35 -36.13 0.67
C ALA A 132 -9.23 -36.83 2.05
N ASN A 133 -8.12 -37.50 2.39
CA ASN A 133 -8.07 -38.43 3.53
C ASN A 133 -6.71 -38.63 4.23
N ILE A 134 -5.70 -37.76 4.03
CA ILE A 134 -4.43 -37.86 4.77
C ILE A 134 -4.35 -36.69 5.73
N THR A 135 -4.47 -37.03 7.01
CA THR A 135 -4.27 -36.15 8.16
C THR A 135 -2.80 -35.96 8.55
N ASP A 136 -1.87 -36.57 7.80
CA ASP A 136 -0.44 -36.26 7.88
C ASP A 136 -0.10 -35.25 6.79
N VAL A 137 0.03 -33.98 7.17
CA VAL A 137 0.66 -32.98 6.31
C VAL A 137 2.03 -33.54 5.97
N SER A 138 2.24 -33.97 4.72
CA SER A 138 3.54 -34.49 4.33
C SER A 138 4.58 -33.37 4.55
N ASP A 139 5.76 -33.77 5.00
CA ASP A 139 6.89 -32.85 5.23
C ASP A 139 7.25 -32.03 3.98
N ASP A 140 6.67 -32.30 2.80
CA ASP A 140 7.01 -31.64 1.53
C ASP A 140 6.17 -30.40 1.19
N CYS A 141 5.19 -30.03 2.01
CA CYS A 141 4.33 -28.87 1.73
C CYS A 141 5.03 -27.54 2.06
N VAL A 142 5.00 -26.59 1.11
CA VAL A 142 5.53 -25.21 1.29
C VAL A 142 4.76 -24.45 2.37
N PHE A 143 3.46 -24.69 2.47
CA PHE A 143 2.56 -24.04 3.42
C PHE A 143 1.91 -25.08 4.32
N THR A 144 1.94 -24.83 5.62
CA THR A 144 1.12 -25.53 6.61
C THR A 144 -0.35 -25.10 6.53
N GLN A 145 -0.62 -23.87 6.05
CA GLN A 145 -1.95 -23.40 5.65
C GLN A 145 -1.85 -22.59 4.37
N PHE A 146 -2.62 -22.97 3.35
CA PHE A 146 -2.51 -22.35 2.03
C PHE A 146 -3.03 -20.90 2.03
N PRO A 147 -2.28 -19.92 1.47
CA PRO A 147 -2.73 -18.53 1.40
C PRO A 147 -4.06 -18.36 0.66
N ILE A 148 -4.84 -17.34 1.03
CA ILE A 148 -6.05 -16.97 0.29
C ILE A 148 -5.72 -15.91 -0.75
N GLN A 149 -6.52 -15.85 -1.81
CA GLN A 149 -6.46 -14.78 -2.79
C GLN A 149 -7.84 -14.13 -2.89
N TRP A 150 -7.89 -12.80 -2.79
CA TRP A 150 -9.09 -12.05 -3.13
C TRP A 150 -9.29 -12.03 -4.65
N LYS A 151 -10.53 -11.94 -5.12
CA LYS A 151 -10.85 -11.87 -6.55
C LYS A 151 -10.21 -10.67 -7.26
N CYS A 152 -9.88 -9.59 -6.53
CA CYS A 152 -9.05 -8.50 -7.00
C CYS A 152 -7.55 -8.87 -7.21
N GLY A 153 -7.18 -10.14 -7.03
CA GLY A 153 -5.87 -10.74 -7.29
C GLY A 153 -4.81 -10.51 -6.20
N ILE A 154 -5.20 -9.99 -5.03
CA ILE A 154 -4.30 -9.77 -3.90
C ILE A 154 -4.24 -11.04 -3.05
N VAL A 155 -3.03 -11.50 -2.75
CA VAL A 155 -2.77 -12.67 -1.90
C VAL A 155 -2.63 -12.25 -0.44
N LEU A 156 -3.23 -13.02 0.48
CA LEU A 156 -3.16 -12.79 1.91
C LEU A 156 -2.86 -14.08 2.68
N PRO A 157 -2.30 -13.99 3.90
CA PRO A 157 -2.31 -15.08 4.87
C PRO A 157 -3.67 -15.76 4.99
N ALA A 158 -3.68 -17.07 5.25
CA ALA A 158 -4.90 -17.86 5.41
C ALA A 158 -5.83 -17.33 6.52
N ASP A 159 -5.24 -16.79 7.58
CA ASP A 159 -5.86 -16.21 8.76
C ASP A 159 -5.90 -14.67 8.73
N ALA A 160 -5.68 -14.05 7.56
CA ALA A 160 -5.71 -12.61 7.44
C ALA A 160 -7.07 -12.05 7.88
N PRO A 161 -7.10 -11.02 8.75
CA PRO A 161 -8.34 -10.42 9.18
C PRO A 161 -9.04 -9.77 7.97
N ARG A 162 -10.36 -9.74 8.00
CA ARG A 162 -11.10 -8.88 7.07
C ARG A 162 -10.74 -7.41 7.38
N PRO A 163 -10.76 -6.52 6.36
CA PRO A 163 -10.61 -5.09 6.58
C PRO A 163 -11.86 -4.53 7.27
N GLU A 164 -11.93 -4.82 8.55
CA GLU A 164 -12.91 -4.35 9.51
C GLU A 164 -12.14 -3.59 10.58
N GLY A 165 -12.75 -2.54 11.11
CA GLY A 165 -12.06 -1.68 12.07
C GLY A 165 -12.55 -0.25 12.05
N ASN A 166 -11.76 0.59 12.72
CA ASN A 166 -11.94 2.03 12.76
C ASN A 166 -11.61 2.65 11.40
N ILE A 167 -11.75 3.98 11.33
CA ILE A 167 -11.55 4.72 10.10
C ILE A 167 -10.10 4.67 9.58
N ASP A 168 -9.14 4.67 10.50
CA ASP A 168 -7.71 4.66 10.17
C ASP A 168 -7.31 3.35 9.47
N VAL A 169 -7.77 2.21 10.01
CA VAL A 169 -7.56 0.87 9.42
C VAL A 169 -8.19 0.77 8.01
N LEU A 170 -9.34 1.41 7.81
CA LEU A 170 -10.02 1.39 6.50
C LEU A 170 -9.32 2.27 5.47
N HIS A 171 -8.87 3.46 5.85
CA HIS A 171 -8.01 4.30 5.00
C HIS A 171 -6.73 3.58 4.63
N ALA A 172 -6.13 2.92 5.61
CA ALA A 172 -4.94 2.14 5.44
C ALA A 172 -5.11 1.00 4.42
N CYS A 173 -6.18 0.22 4.59
CA CYS A 173 -6.54 -0.82 3.63
C CYS A 173 -6.79 -0.22 2.23
N LEU A 174 -7.52 0.88 2.13
CA LEU A 174 -7.86 1.52 0.85
C LEU A 174 -6.61 2.02 0.10
N GLN A 175 -5.68 2.65 0.80
CA GLN A 175 -4.41 3.08 0.23
C GLN A 175 -3.58 1.90 -0.25
N THR A 176 -3.49 0.85 0.57
CA THR A 176 -2.70 -0.35 0.28
C THR A 176 -3.26 -1.11 -0.91
N VAL A 177 -4.57 -1.42 -0.90
CA VAL A 177 -5.25 -2.11 -2.00
C VAL A 177 -5.15 -1.32 -3.30
N SER A 178 -5.41 -0.01 -3.28
CA SER A 178 -5.29 0.84 -4.48
C SER A 178 -3.87 0.86 -5.06
N TRP A 179 -2.85 0.88 -4.21
CA TRP A 179 -1.48 0.78 -4.66
C TRP A 179 -1.18 -0.59 -5.26
N LEU A 180 -1.55 -1.67 -4.58
CA LEU A 180 -1.35 -3.05 -5.07
C LEU A 180 -2.07 -3.30 -6.40
N THR A 181 -3.29 -2.77 -6.59
CA THR A 181 -3.99 -2.86 -7.88
C THR A 181 -3.17 -2.21 -8.99
N ARG A 182 -2.62 -1.01 -8.78
CA ARG A 182 -1.77 -0.34 -9.78
C ARG A 182 -0.49 -1.11 -10.08
N VAL A 183 0.13 -1.70 -9.05
CA VAL A 183 1.32 -2.55 -9.20
C VAL A 183 0.99 -3.79 -10.02
N ARG A 184 -0.13 -4.46 -9.72
CA ARG A 184 -0.61 -5.66 -10.42
C ARG A 184 -0.87 -5.37 -11.90
N GLU A 185 -1.55 -4.28 -12.23
CA GLU A 185 -1.80 -3.90 -13.63
C GLU A 185 -0.48 -3.74 -14.41
N ARG A 186 0.54 -3.11 -13.81
CA ARG A 186 1.87 -3.01 -14.44
C ARG A 186 2.59 -4.36 -14.57
N ILE A 187 2.44 -5.24 -13.59
CA ILE A 187 2.98 -6.61 -13.67
C ILE A 187 2.29 -7.38 -14.79
N ARG A 188 0.96 -7.25 -14.93
CA ARG A 188 0.18 -7.92 -15.99
C ARG A 188 0.66 -7.53 -17.38
N ASP A 189 1.02 -6.27 -17.56
CA ASP A 189 1.52 -5.74 -18.83
C ASP A 189 3.01 -6.07 -19.08
N SER A 190 3.67 -6.78 -18.16
CA SER A 190 5.07 -7.18 -18.25
C SER A 190 5.24 -8.68 -18.50
N HIS A 191 6.45 -9.11 -18.84
CA HIS A 191 6.82 -10.52 -18.98
C HIS A 191 6.86 -11.30 -17.66
N LEU A 192 6.52 -10.66 -16.54
CA LEU A 192 6.58 -11.22 -15.20
C LEU A 192 5.20 -11.68 -14.69
N SER A 193 4.16 -11.52 -15.50
CA SER A 193 2.78 -11.81 -15.12
C SER A 193 2.56 -13.24 -14.65
N ASP A 194 3.39 -14.19 -15.09
CA ASP A 194 3.35 -15.61 -14.68
C ASP A 194 4.20 -15.93 -13.45
N ARG A 195 4.95 -14.96 -12.90
CA ARG A 195 5.95 -15.18 -11.86
C ARG A 195 5.80 -14.29 -10.64
N VAL A 196 5.06 -13.19 -10.75
CA VAL A 196 4.91 -12.22 -9.65
C VAL A 196 3.44 -12.05 -9.33
N GLU A 197 3.12 -12.11 -8.04
CA GLU A 197 1.82 -11.72 -7.50
C GLU A 197 1.98 -10.59 -6.49
N VAL A 198 0.89 -9.86 -6.25
CA VAL A 198 0.81 -8.83 -5.22
C VAL A 198 0.24 -9.45 -3.94
N CYS A 199 0.79 -9.09 -2.79
CA CYS A 199 0.31 -9.58 -1.50
C CYS A 199 0.08 -8.46 -0.49
N MET A 200 -0.71 -8.77 0.54
CA MET A 200 -1.03 -7.87 1.62
C MET A 200 -0.97 -8.58 2.97
N LEU A 201 -0.44 -7.88 3.98
CA LEU A 201 -0.23 -8.34 5.34
C LEU A 201 -0.86 -7.37 6.33
N TYR A 202 -1.54 -7.89 7.34
CA TYR A 202 -1.99 -7.07 8.47
C TYR A 202 -0.87 -6.92 9.49
N TRP A 203 -0.51 -5.69 9.86
CA TRP A 203 0.64 -5.43 10.71
C TRP A 203 0.50 -4.17 11.57
N THR A 204 0.31 -4.36 12.87
CA THR A 204 -0.02 -3.29 13.83
C THR A 204 1.17 -2.71 14.57
N ARG A 205 2.40 -3.22 14.34
CA ARG A 205 3.59 -2.76 15.06
C ARG A 205 4.26 -1.60 14.31
N ASP A 206 4.88 -0.70 15.07
CA ASP A 206 5.61 0.45 14.51
C ASP A 206 6.91 0.07 13.77
N SER A 207 7.41 -1.14 14.00
CA SER A 207 8.58 -1.70 13.31
C SER A 207 8.17 -2.43 12.04
N LEU A 208 9.13 -2.64 11.14
CA LEU A 208 8.94 -3.55 10.01
C LEU A 208 8.94 -5.02 10.49
N PRO A 209 8.12 -5.92 9.91
CA PRO A 209 8.08 -7.33 10.31
C PRO A 209 9.38 -8.05 9.95
N LEU A 210 9.91 -8.88 10.84
CA LEU A 210 11.08 -9.68 10.51
C LEU A 210 10.74 -10.76 9.47
N PRO A 211 11.69 -11.23 8.66
CA PRO A 211 11.47 -12.31 7.69
C PRO A 211 10.78 -13.54 8.28
N LYS A 212 11.22 -14.00 9.46
CA LYS A 212 10.61 -15.12 10.16
C LYS A 212 9.15 -14.87 10.57
N GLU A 213 8.80 -13.63 10.87
CA GLU A 213 7.42 -13.26 11.22
C GLU A 213 6.54 -13.30 9.98
N VAL A 214 7.01 -12.75 8.86
CA VAL A 214 6.28 -12.80 7.59
C VAL A 214 6.08 -14.25 7.13
N LEU A 215 7.12 -15.10 7.20
CA LEU A 215 7.01 -16.53 6.89
C LEU A 215 5.97 -17.23 7.77
N ARG A 216 5.99 -16.95 9.08
CA ARG A 216 5.01 -17.50 10.01
C ARG A 216 3.60 -17.02 9.71
N MET A 217 3.41 -15.75 9.37
CA MET A 217 2.10 -15.21 8.99
C MET A 217 1.56 -15.89 7.73
N PHE A 218 2.41 -16.14 6.74
CA PHE A 218 2.02 -16.90 5.56
C PHE A 218 1.91 -18.41 5.80
N HIS A 219 2.10 -18.89 7.03
CA HIS A 219 2.09 -20.31 7.38
C HIS A 219 3.10 -21.14 6.59
N VAL A 220 4.22 -20.54 6.20
CA VAL A 220 5.28 -21.23 5.46
C VAL A 220 5.92 -22.28 6.36
N ASN A 221 6.08 -23.51 5.85
CA ASN A 221 6.77 -24.58 6.56
C ASN A 221 8.28 -24.28 6.63
N THR A 222 8.75 -23.85 7.80
CA THR A 222 10.14 -23.45 7.99
C THR A 222 11.11 -24.60 8.14
N ASP A 223 10.64 -25.82 8.40
CA ASP A 223 11.50 -26.97 8.66
C ASP A 223 12.33 -27.36 7.44
N ASN A 224 11.86 -26.98 6.23
CA ASN A 224 12.55 -27.19 4.97
C ASN A 224 13.31 -25.97 4.43
N ILE A 225 13.24 -24.83 5.12
CA ILE A 225 13.77 -23.57 4.59
C ILE A 225 15.11 -23.25 5.23
N HIS A 226 16.16 -23.26 4.41
CA HIS A 226 17.40 -22.59 4.78
C HIS A 226 17.23 -21.09 4.57
N THR A 227 16.84 -20.40 5.63
CA THR A 227 16.62 -18.96 5.61
C THR A 227 17.96 -18.22 5.43
N GLN A 228 18.34 -17.89 4.19
CA GLN A 228 19.41 -16.92 3.92
C GLN A 228 18.83 -15.50 3.95
N SER A 229 18.36 -15.04 5.11
CA SER A 229 17.74 -13.72 5.20
C SER A 229 18.62 -12.70 5.91
N ALA A 230 19.04 -11.67 5.18
CA ALA A 230 19.42 -10.40 5.74
C ALA A 230 18.16 -9.54 5.83
N SER A 231 17.54 -9.45 7.02
CA SER A 231 16.55 -8.41 7.29
C SER A 231 17.27 -7.09 7.41
N LYS A 232 17.52 -6.42 6.29
CA LYS A 232 18.07 -5.07 6.30
C LYS A 232 17.02 -4.12 5.77
N GLU A 233 16.77 -3.04 6.51
CA GLU A 233 16.10 -1.89 5.96
C GLU A 233 17.02 -1.33 4.87
N LEU A 234 16.66 -1.55 3.62
CA LEU A 234 17.49 -1.13 2.49
C LEU A 234 17.09 0.29 2.07
N THR A 235 18.08 1.15 1.92
CA THR A 235 17.91 2.42 1.23
C THR A 235 17.54 2.19 -0.24
N LYS A 236 16.99 3.20 -0.94
CA LYS A 236 16.69 3.11 -2.38
C LYS A 236 17.89 2.64 -3.22
N GLN A 237 19.10 3.04 -2.83
CA GLN A 237 20.33 2.65 -3.52
C GLN A 237 20.74 1.21 -3.21
N GLU A 238 20.61 0.77 -1.96
CA GLU A 238 20.86 -0.64 -1.59
C GLU A 238 19.84 -1.59 -2.18
N LEU A 239 18.57 -1.17 -2.29
CA LEU A 239 17.56 -1.87 -3.05
C LEU A 239 18.05 -2.07 -4.49
N PHE A 240 18.52 -1.01 -5.14
CA PHE A 240 19.01 -1.09 -6.53
C PHE A 240 20.12 -2.13 -6.70
N CYS A 241 21.06 -2.16 -5.76
CA CYS A 241 22.12 -3.17 -5.76
C CYS A 241 21.58 -4.59 -5.48
N TYR A 242 20.67 -4.77 -4.52
CA TYR A 242 20.11 -6.07 -4.17
C TYR A 242 19.36 -6.71 -5.34
N TYR A 243 18.58 -5.92 -6.08
CA TYR A 243 17.90 -6.39 -7.28
C TYR A 243 18.87 -6.77 -8.41
N GLY A 244 19.94 -6.01 -8.60
CA GLY A 244 21.02 -6.39 -9.49
C GLY A 244 21.66 -7.75 -9.15
N ILE A 245 21.64 -8.14 -7.87
CA ILE A 245 22.11 -9.46 -7.41
C ILE A 245 21.06 -10.54 -7.65
N LEU A 246 19.79 -10.29 -7.33
CA LEU A 246 18.69 -11.25 -7.58
C LEU A 246 18.60 -11.61 -9.08
N THR A 247 18.62 -10.60 -9.95
CA THR A 247 18.56 -10.80 -11.41
C THR A 247 19.73 -11.63 -11.95
N LYS A 248 20.93 -11.48 -11.37
CA LYS A 248 22.11 -12.30 -11.72
C LYS A 248 22.02 -13.73 -11.20
N ARG A 249 21.45 -13.95 -10.01
CA ARG A 249 21.34 -15.28 -9.39
C ARG A 249 20.33 -16.18 -10.10
N HIS A 250 19.27 -15.63 -10.68
CA HIS A 250 18.16 -16.42 -11.22
C HIS A 250 18.16 -16.53 -12.75
N ASN A 251 19.33 -16.81 -13.34
CA ASN A 251 19.51 -17.16 -14.77
C ASN A 251 18.73 -16.26 -15.75
N GLY A 252 18.77 -14.93 -15.56
CA GLY A 252 18.20 -13.99 -16.52
C GLY A 252 16.71 -13.69 -16.33
N CYS A 253 16.11 -14.10 -15.20
CA CYS A 253 14.86 -13.52 -14.72
C CYS A 253 15.11 -12.07 -14.29
N THR A 254 15.27 -11.18 -15.27
CA THR A 254 15.33 -9.75 -15.00
C THR A 254 13.92 -9.31 -14.70
N LEU A 255 13.66 -8.93 -13.44
CA LEU A 255 12.53 -8.03 -13.19
C LEU A 255 12.73 -6.86 -14.15
N ASP A 256 11.71 -6.51 -14.95
CA ASP A 256 11.81 -5.40 -15.89
C ASP A 256 12.40 -4.20 -15.15
N SER A 257 13.57 -3.74 -15.62
CA SER A 257 14.27 -2.60 -15.03
C SER A 257 13.33 -1.39 -14.92
N ALA A 258 12.40 -1.24 -15.87
CA ALA A 258 11.39 -0.18 -15.83
C ALA A 258 10.35 -0.38 -14.70
N LEU A 259 9.80 -1.59 -14.53
CA LEU A 259 8.92 -1.92 -13.42
C LEU A 259 9.62 -1.67 -12.08
N TYR A 260 10.89 -2.06 -11.99
CA TYR A 260 11.68 -1.91 -10.78
C TYR A 260 11.95 -0.43 -10.45
N HIS A 261 12.46 0.34 -11.41
CA HIS A 261 12.64 1.79 -11.25
C HIS A 261 11.33 2.47 -10.85
N TRP A 262 10.21 2.03 -11.42
CA TRP A 262 8.89 2.51 -11.04
C TRP A 262 8.53 2.14 -9.59
N LEU A 263 8.74 0.90 -9.16
CA LEU A 263 8.52 0.48 -7.77
C LEU A 263 9.37 1.29 -6.78
N ILE A 264 10.67 1.49 -7.03
CA ILE A 264 11.51 2.31 -6.13
C ILE A 264 11.04 3.77 -6.09
N SER A 265 10.66 4.32 -7.25
CA SER A 265 10.26 5.73 -7.34
C SER A 265 8.93 5.99 -6.65
N THR A 266 8.01 5.03 -6.65
CA THR A 266 6.67 5.15 -6.03
C THR A 266 6.64 4.81 -4.56
N THR A 267 7.71 4.25 -4.00
CA THR A 267 7.74 3.75 -2.62
C THR A 267 8.43 4.71 -1.65
N SER A 268 7.95 4.69 -0.40
CA SER A 268 8.36 5.60 0.68
C SER A 268 9.77 5.33 1.26
N GLY A 269 10.53 4.39 0.65
CA GLY A 269 11.97 4.25 0.86
C GLY A 269 12.39 3.25 1.94
N LYS A 270 11.46 2.56 2.59
CA LYS A 270 11.75 1.37 3.40
C LYS A 270 11.22 0.14 2.71
N SER A 271 12.05 -0.88 2.58
CA SER A 271 11.65 -2.20 2.08
C SER A 271 12.44 -3.28 2.79
N ILE A 272 11.75 -4.37 3.10
CA ILE A 272 12.37 -5.60 3.56
C ILE A 272 12.37 -6.51 2.36
N ILE A 273 13.54 -7.02 2.01
CA ILE A 273 13.67 -8.11 1.06
C ILE A 273 14.30 -9.27 1.80
N PHE A 274 13.74 -10.44 1.63
CA PHE A 274 14.41 -11.66 2.03
C PHE A 274 14.12 -12.72 1.00
N ASP A 275 15.06 -13.65 0.86
CA ASP A 275 14.97 -14.78 -0.04
C ASP A 275 14.82 -16.04 0.83
N CYS A 276 13.87 -16.88 0.45
CA CYS A 276 13.67 -18.19 1.04
C CYS A 276 13.94 -19.21 -0.04
N SER A 277 15.19 -19.66 -0.12
CA SER A 277 15.53 -20.84 -0.89
C SER A 277 15.23 -22.07 -0.05
N CYS A 278 14.31 -22.90 -0.52
CA CYS A 278 14.21 -24.26 0.01
C CYS A 278 15.39 -25.08 -0.52
N THR A 279 15.83 -26.06 0.25
CA THR A 279 16.84 -27.03 -0.19
C THR A 279 16.34 -27.89 -1.36
N THR A 280 15.02 -28.05 -1.46
CA THR A 280 14.39 -28.67 -2.61
C THR A 280 14.24 -27.62 -3.72
N TRP A 281 14.62 -28.00 -4.95
CA TRP A 281 14.64 -27.14 -6.16
C TRP A 281 13.22 -26.67 -6.60
N ALA A 282 12.24 -26.83 -5.73
CA ALA A 282 10.83 -26.75 -6.03
C ALA A 282 10.09 -25.62 -5.30
N CYS A 283 10.70 -24.99 -4.28
CA CYS A 283 10.08 -23.87 -3.59
C CYS A 283 10.68 -22.57 -4.10
N PRO A 284 9.86 -21.65 -4.59
CA PRO A 284 10.41 -20.40 -5.06
C PRO A 284 10.82 -19.44 -3.96
N THR A 285 11.72 -18.57 -4.36
CA THR A 285 12.11 -17.35 -3.66
C THR A 285 10.93 -16.42 -3.43
N MET A 286 10.44 -16.40 -2.20
CA MET A 286 9.44 -15.43 -1.75
C MET A 286 10.12 -14.11 -1.39
N ALA A 287 10.11 -13.14 -2.31
CA ALA A 287 10.63 -11.80 -2.06
C ALA A 287 9.50 -10.82 -1.75
N PHE A 288 9.37 -10.43 -0.49
CA PHE A 288 8.47 -9.34 -0.12
C PHE A 288 9.09 -8.00 -0.48
N PHE A 289 8.26 -7.03 -0.85
CA PHE A 289 8.66 -5.64 -1.04
C PHE A 289 7.73 -4.76 -0.23
N LEU A 290 7.99 -4.73 1.07
CA LEU A 290 7.13 -4.08 2.05
C LEU A 290 7.39 -2.59 2.06
N THR A 291 6.51 -1.81 1.44
CA THR A 291 6.67 -0.36 1.37
C THR A 291 5.72 0.23 2.39
N ARG A 292 6.20 1.08 3.31
CA ARG A 292 5.35 1.60 4.38
C ARG A 292 4.21 2.39 3.76
N LEU A 293 3.04 1.77 3.71
CA LEU A 293 1.81 2.30 3.16
C LEU A 293 0.79 2.07 4.25
N SER A 294 0.59 3.10 5.07
CA SER A 294 -0.36 3.18 6.19
C SER A 294 -0.07 2.37 7.46
N ALA A 295 -0.70 2.75 8.57
CA ALA A 295 -0.72 1.95 9.79
C ALA A 295 -1.56 0.69 9.53
N ASP A 296 -1.20 -0.46 10.10
CA ASP A 296 -2.00 -1.69 10.08
C ASP A 296 -1.99 -2.55 8.82
N TRP A 297 -1.60 -2.05 7.65
CA TRP A 297 -1.49 -2.86 6.42
C TRP A 297 -0.17 -2.67 5.71
N ILE A 298 0.38 -3.76 5.18
CA ILE A 298 1.62 -3.74 4.39
C ILE A 298 1.37 -4.46 3.08
N GLY A 299 1.61 -3.75 1.96
CA GLY A 299 1.61 -4.32 0.63
C GLY A 299 2.99 -4.82 0.22
N GLY A 300 3.04 -5.90 -0.56
CA GLY A 300 4.28 -6.45 -1.11
C GLY A 300 4.06 -7.22 -2.40
N LEU A 301 5.13 -7.88 -2.85
CA LEU A 301 5.07 -8.85 -3.94
C LEU A 301 5.39 -10.24 -3.41
N ILE A 302 4.97 -11.25 -4.14
CA ILE A 302 5.37 -12.64 -4.00
C ILE A 302 5.94 -13.04 -5.35
N TYR A 303 7.10 -13.71 -5.35
CA TYR A 303 7.77 -14.12 -6.57
C TYR A 303 7.89 -15.64 -6.63
N SER A 304 7.75 -16.20 -7.83
CA SER A 304 8.04 -17.60 -8.13
C SER A 304 9.18 -17.71 -9.12
N ILE A 305 10.21 -18.47 -8.74
CA ILE A 305 11.36 -18.84 -9.58
C ILE A 305 11.29 -20.32 -9.89
#